data_AF-A0AAW2WMT7-F1
#
_entry.id   AF-A0AAW2WMT7-F1
#
_cell.length_a   1.000
_cell.length_b   1.000
_cell.length_c   1.000
_cell.angle_alpha   90.00
_cell.angle_beta   90.00
_cell.angle_gamma   90.00
#
_symmetry.space_group_name_H-M   'P 1'
#
loop_
_entity.id
_entity.type
_entity.pdbx_description
1 polymer ?
#
loop_
_entity_poly.entity_id
_entity_poly.type
_entity_poly.pdbx_seq_one_letter_code
_entity_poly.pdbx_strand_id
1 'polypeptide(L)'
;MGSLVNPTLPTIHFSGKNLEPGSTPWMSTSKDVVRALEEYGCFIAIYGKFSLEMHEAIFRASEELFDLPTDVKVQNTSDTPSHGYVGQEPIIPLYEGLGIENATTREGVEKFTNLLWPSGNDLFCETALEYSRLVAGLDQVNGLEIKTKDGDWIAVDPSPSSFIVMAGDACMGWTNGRIEPSNHRVIIKGSEERYSLGLFTFIRDLKIQVAEELVDDHHPAQFNPFDHYNFIHFYYTEEGRKSKCPLRAYCGV
;
A
#
# COMPACT_ATOMS: atom_id res chain seq x y z
N MET A 1 -29.18 27.02 3.18
CA MET A 1 -28.78 25.69 3.68
C MET A 1 -27.82 25.10 2.65
N GLY A 2 -26.52 25.28 2.83
CA GLY A 2 -25.52 24.59 2.02
C GLY A 2 -25.35 23.20 2.64
N SER A 3 -25.63 22.14 1.88
CA SER A 3 -25.23 20.79 2.27
C SER A 3 -23.71 20.82 2.42
N LEU A 4 -23.19 20.60 3.63
CA LEU A 4 -21.79 20.26 3.84
C LEU A 4 -21.59 18.92 3.14
N VAL A 5 -21.11 18.96 1.90
CA VAL A 5 -20.63 17.76 1.21
C VAL A 5 -19.35 17.40 1.96
N ASN A 6 -19.38 16.31 2.73
CA ASN A 6 -18.17 15.78 3.32
C ASN A 6 -17.17 15.53 2.20
N PRO A 7 -15.90 15.97 2.34
CA PRO A 7 -14.91 15.74 1.31
C PRO A 7 -14.75 14.24 1.06
N THR A 8 -14.84 13.84 -0.22
CA THR A 8 -14.66 12.45 -0.67
C THR A 8 -13.41 12.36 -1.52
N LEU A 9 -12.68 11.25 -1.41
CA LEU A 9 -11.52 11.01 -2.25
C LEU A 9 -11.90 10.90 -3.74
N PRO A 10 -10.99 11.26 -4.67
CA PRO A 10 -11.18 10.99 -6.07
C PRO A 10 -11.43 9.50 -6.32
N THR A 11 -12.45 9.18 -7.11
CA THR A 11 -12.75 7.81 -7.52
C THR A 11 -12.50 7.65 -9.02
N ILE A 12 -11.67 6.68 -9.39
CA ILE A 12 -11.21 6.45 -10.75
C ILE A 12 -11.62 5.05 -11.20
N HIS A 13 -12.33 4.97 -12.32
CA HIS A 13 -12.81 3.71 -12.88
C HIS A 13 -11.79 3.13 -13.87
N PHE A 14 -11.22 1.98 -13.54
CA PHE A 14 -10.34 1.24 -14.43
C PHE A 14 -11.15 0.23 -15.23
N SER A 15 -11.36 0.53 -16.51
CA SER A 15 -11.99 -0.35 -17.49
C SER A 15 -10.96 -0.80 -18.54
N GLY A 16 -11.26 -1.84 -19.33
CA GLY A 16 -10.30 -2.39 -20.30
C GLY A 16 -9.70 -1.35 -21.25
N LYS A 17 -10.51 -0.43 -21.79
CA LYS A 17 -10.06 0.64 -22.69
C LYS A 17 -9.16 1.68 -22.01
N ASN A 18 -9.32 1.87 -20.70
CA ASN A 18 -8.49 2.78 -19.92
C ASN A 18 -7.11 2.20 -19.65
N LEU A 19 -6.89 0.89 -19.88
CA LEU A 19 -5.61 0.22 -19.63
C LEU A 19 -4.77 0.04 -20.90
N GLU A 20 -5.23 0.51 -22.05
CA GLU A 20 -4.53 0.39 -23.34
C GLU A 20 -3.58 1.58 -23.54
N PRO A 21 -2.25 1.40 -23.44
CA PRO A 21 -1.30 2.50 -23.53
C PRO A 21 -1.40 3.27 -24.86
N GLY A 22 -1.32 4.59 -24.78
CA GLY A 22 -1.45 5.51 -25.92
C GLY A 22 -2.87 5.80 -26.40
N SER A 23 -3.90 5.11 -25.88
CA SER A 23 -5.30 5.41 -26.23
C SER A 23 -5.79 6.71 -25.57
N THR A 24 -6.78 7.38 -26.18
CA THR A 24 -7.40 8.58 -25.58
C THR A 24 -7.97 8.32 -24.17
N PRO A 25 -8.69 7.21 -23.90
CA PRO A 25 -9.17 6.89 -22.56
C PRO A 25 -8.02 6.67 -21.55
N TRP A 26 -6.93 6.03 -21.97
CA TRP A 26 -5.75 5.86 -21.12
C TRP A 26 -5.10 7.20 -20.76
N MET A 27 -4.90 8.08 -21.74
CA MET A 27 -4.32 9.40 -21.51
C MET A 27 -5.19 10.25 -20.57
N SER A 28 -6.52 10.18 -20.71
CA SER A 28 -7.45 10.86 -19.81
C SER A 28 -7.35 10.30 -18.39
N THR A 29 -7.43 8.97 -18.25
CA THR A 29 -7.36 8.29 -16.95
C THR A 29 -6.01 8.54 -16.26
N SER A 30 -4.91 8.56 -17.01
CA SER A 30 -3.58 8.88 -16.49
C SER A 30 -3.52 10.29 -15.90
N LYS A 31 -4.16 11.27 -16.55
CA LYS A 31 -4.25 12.65 -16.02
C LYS A 31 -5.07 12.70 -14.73
N ASP A 32 -6.15 11.93 -14.66
CA ASP A 32 -6.98 11.85 -13.46
C ASP A 32 -6.20 11.23 -12.29
N VAL A 33 -5.44 10.16 -12.55
CA VAL A 33 -4.56 9.52 -11.56
C VAL A 33 -3.49 10.51 -11.07
N VAL A 34 -2.77 11.15 -11.99
CA VAL A 34 -1.72 12.12 -11.64
C VAL A 34 -2.28 13.25 -10.78
N ARG A 35 -3.42 13.83 -11.17
CA ARG A 35 -4.09 14.89 -10.39
C ARG A 35 -4.49 14.40 -9.00
N ALA A 36 -5.09 13.21 -8.89
CA ALA A 36 -5.51 12.69 -7.61
C ALA A 36 -4.32 12.43 -6.67
N LEU A 37 -3.22 11.89 -7.19
CA LEU A 37 -2.00 11.69 -6.42
C LEU A 37 -1.33 13.02 -6.03
N GLU A 38 -1.31 14.01 -6.92
CA GLU A 38 -0.75 15.33 -6.61
C GLU A 38 -1.56 16.09 -5.57
N GLU A 39 -2.89 16.02 -5.62
CA GLU A 39 -3.76 16.75 -4.71
C GLU A 39 -3.96 16.02 -3.37
N TYR A 40 -4.11 14.69 -3.40
CA TYR A 40 -4.53 13.90 -2.23
C TYR A 40 -3.50 12.85 -1.79
N GLY A 41 -2.50 12.53 -2.62
CA GLY A 41 -1.55 11.41 -2.39
C GLY A 41 -2.17 10.02 -2.58
N CYS A 42 -3.46 9.95 -2.92
CA CYS A 42 -4.22 8.71 -3.02
C CYS A 42 -5.52 8.87 -3.83
N PHE A 43 -6.15 7.75 -4.19
CA PHE A 43 -7.48 7.71 -4.81
C PHE A 43 -8.16 6.34 -4.61
N ILE A 44 -9.47 6.31 -4.81
CA ILE A 44 -10.24 5.06 -4.87
C ILE A 44 -10.22 4.54 -6.31
N ALA A 45 -9.72 3.34 -6.53
CA ALA A 45 -9.77 2.64 -7.81
C ALA A 45 -10.95 1.67 -7.85
N ILE A 46 -11.78 1.73 -8.90
CA ILE A 46 -12.82 0.74 -9.16
C ILE A 46 -12.33 -0.20 -10.26
N TYR A 47 -12.37 -1.51 -10.00
CA TYR A 47 -11.85 -2.52 -10.92
C TYR A 47 -12.86 -3.62 -11.20
N GLY A 48 -13.33 -3.65 -12.45
CA GLY A 48 -14.35 -4.62 -12.86
C GLY A 48 -13.89 -6.08 -12.88
N LYS A 49 -12.59 -6.37 -12.70
CA LYS A 49 -12.08 -7.75 -12.68
C LYS A 49 -12.14 -8.39 -11.29
N PHE A 50 -12.41 -7.63 -10.24
CA PHE A 50 -12.45 -8.16 -8.89
C PHE A 50 -13.88 -8.60 -8.54
N SER A 51 -14.05 -9.91 -8.31
CA SER A 51 -15.34 -10.49 -7.94
C SER A 51 -15.56 -10.46 -6.42
N LEU A 52 -16.82 -10.44 -6.00
CA LEU A 52 -17.18 -10.60 -4.59
C LEU A 52 -16.68 -11.95 -4.04
N GLU A 53 -16.71 -13.00 -4.85
CA GLU A 53 -16.20 -14.33 -4.48
C GLU A 53 -14.71 -14.29 -4.13
N MET A 54 -13.90 -13.58 -4.93
CA MET A 54 -12.47 -13.39 -4.66
C MET A 54 -12.24 -12.58 -3.39
N HIS A 55 -13.04 -11.53 -3.17
CA HIS A 55 -13.04 -10.75 -1.93
C HIS A 55 -13.26 -11.66 -0.73
N GLU A 56 -14.34 -12.42 -0.70
CA GLU A 56 -14.65 -13.28 0.42
C GLU A 56 -13.63 -14.40 0.61
N ALA A 57 -13.09 -14.95 -0.48
CA ALA A 57 -12.08 -16.00 -0.43
C ALA A 57 -10.80 -15.54 0.28
N ILE A 58 -10.27 -14.35 -0.06
CA ILE A 58 -9.04 -13.87 0.56
C ILE A 58 -9.23 -13.50 2.03
N PHE A 59 -10.41 -12.99 2.41
CA PHE A 59 -10.70 -12.66 3.81
C PHE A 59 -10.87 -13.93 4.65
N ARG A 60 -11.52 -14.98 4.13
CA ARG A 60 -11.53 -16.30 4.78
C ARG A 60 -10.12 -16.89 4.92
N ALA A 61 -9.30 -16.79 3.87
CA ALA A 61 -7.90 -17.23 3.93
C ALA A 61 -7.08 -16.43 4.96
N SER A 62 -7.42 -15.16 5.17
CA SER A 62 -6.80 -14.31 6.19
C SER A 62 -7.23 -14.72 7.60
N GLU A 63 -8.51 -15.02 7.83
CA GLU A 63 -9.00 -15.55 9.10
C GLU A 63 -8.25 -16.85 9.47
N GLU A 64 -8.16 -17.81 8.54
CA GLU A 64 -7.40 -19.05 8.74
C GLU A 64 -5.90 -18.81 9.07
N LEU A 65 -5.30 -17.80 8.43
CA LEU A 65 -3.92 -17.41 8.69
C LEU A 65 -3.74 -16.84 10.10
N PHE A 66 -4.66 -15.99 10.56
CA PHE A 66 -4.57 -15.34 11.86
C PHE A 66 -5.02 -16.25 13.02
N ASP A 67 -5.82 -17.28 12.75
CA ASP A 67 -6.17 -18.36 13.69
C ASP A 67 -4.99 -19.30 14.02
N LEU A 68 -3.90 -19.24 13.24
CA LEU A 68 -2.70 -20.02 13.55
C LEU A 68 -2.12 -19.65 14.93
N PRO A 69 -1.56 -20.63 15.67
CA PRO A 69 -0.88 -20.36 16.93
C PRO A 69 0.21 -19.28 16.79
N THR A 70 0.32 -18.40 17.78
CA THR A 70 1.30 -17.30 17.75
C THR A 70 2.73 -17.80 17.56
N ASP A 71 3.10 -18.93 18.17
CA ASP A 71 4.42 -19.55 18.03
C ASP A 71 4.73 -20.07 16.62
N VAL A 72 3.71 -20.29 15.79
CA VAL A 72 3.85 -20.55 14.35
C VAL A 72 4.01 -19.22 13.61
N LYS A 73 3.13 -18.24 13.86
CA LYS A 73 3.14 -16.94 13.18
C LYS A 73 4.47 -16.19 13.36
N VAL A 74 5.06 -16.21 14.56
CA VAL A 74 6.36 -15.55 14.86
C VAL A 74 7.56 -16.15 14.13
N GLN A 75 7.43 -17.34 13.51
CA GLN A 75 8.49 -17.91 12.69
C GLN A 75 8.61 -17.19 11.33
N ASN A 76 7.60 -16.44 10.92
CA ASN A 76 7.70 -15.55 9.76
C ASN A 76 8.58 -14.35 10.10
N THR A 77 9.88 -14.45 9.86
CA THR A 77 10.84 -13.38 10.15
C THR A 77 11.39 -12.76 8.86
N SER A 78 11.70 -11.48 8.88
CA SER A 78 12.44 -10.80 7.80
C SER A 78 13.45 -9.83 8.41
N ASP A 79 14.59 -9.66 7.73
CA ASP A 79 15.57 -8.62 8.07
C ASP A 79 15.03 -7.22 7.75
N THR A 80 14.05 -7.12 6.85
CA THR A 80 13.41 -5.83 6.52
C THR A 80 12.27 -5.56 7.50
N PRO A 81 12.24 -4.38 8.16
CA PRO A 81 11.17 -4.03 9.09
C PRO A 81 9.78 -4.24 8.48
N SER A 82 8.89 -4.83 9.26
CA SER A 82 7.48 -5.09 8.92
C SER A 82 7.22 -6.03 7.73
N HIS A 83 8.23 -6.77 7.25
CA HIS A 83 8.06 -7.78 6.19
C HIS A 83 7.81 -9.20 6.73
N GLY A 84 8.03 -9.43 8.03
CA GLY A 84 7.68 -10.66 8.73
C GLY A 84 6.38 -10.54 9.54
N TYR A 85 6.28 -11.31 10.62
CA TYR A 85 5.28 -11.13 11.66
C TYR A 85 5.56 -9.84 12.44
N VAL A 86 4.50 -9.07 12.63
CA VAL A 86 4.48 -7.90 13.52
C VAL A 86 3.31 -8.10 14.46
N GLY A 87 3.53 -8.02 15.75
CA GLY A 87 2.47 -8.19 16.75
C GLY A 87 3.03 -8.17 18.16
N GLN A 88 2.13 -8.19 19.15
CA GLN A 88 2.50 -8.19 20.58
C GLN A 88 3.30 -6.94 21.02
N GLU A 89 3.20 -5.85 20.26
CA GLU A 89 3.88 -4.59 20.55
C GLU A 89 3.12 -3.82 21.64
N PRO A 90 3.76 -3.41 22.76
CA PRO A 90 3.08 -2.72 23.86
C PRO A 90 2.36 -1.42 23.45
N ILE A 91 2.84 -0.76 22.38
CA ILE A 91 2.31 0.51 21.88
C ILE A 91 1.05 0.29 21.02
N ILE A 92 0.94 -0.87 20.36
CA ILE A 92 -0.18 -1.25 19.49
C ILE A 92 -0.64 -2.69 19.80
N PRO A 93 -1.10 -2.97 21.04
CA PRO A 93 -1.28 -4.33 21.54
C PRO A 93 -2.40 -5.12 20.84
N LEU A 94 -3.25 -4.44 20.08
CA LEU A 94 -4.38 -5.03 19.33
C LEU A 94 -4.07 -5.24 17.85
N TYR A 95 -2.85 -4.91 17.41
CA TYR A 95 -2.42 -5.09 16.03
C TYR A 95 -1.56 -6.33 15.90
N GLU A 96 -1.85 -7.14 14.88
CA GLU A 96 -0.90 -8.07 14.31
C GLU A 96 -0.96 -8.08 12.78
N GLY A 97 0.12 -8.53 12.15
CA GLY A 97 0.26 -8.59 10.70
C GLY A 97 1.35 -9.58 10.28
N LEU A 98 1.24 -10.10 9.05
CA LEU A 98 2.25 -10.95 8.42
C LEU A 98 2.54 -10.43 7.01
N GLY A 99 3.82 -10.30 6.67
CA GLY A 99 4.25 -10.05 5.30
C GLY A 99 4.46 -11.34 4.51
N ILE A 100 4.07 -11.31 3.23
CA ILE A 100 4.41 -12.33 2.22
C ILE A 100 5.38 -11.68 1.22
N GLU A 101 6.65 -12.04 1.30
CA GLU A 101 7.64 -11.55 0.33
C GLU A 101 7.40 -12.13 -1.06
N ASN A 102 7.48 -11.28 -2.09
CA ASN A 102 7.22 -11.65 -3.48
C ASN A 102 5.83 -12.30 -3.70
N ALA A 103 4.78 -11.76 -3.07
CA ALA A 103 3.42 -12.29 -3.10
C ALA A 103 2.79 -12.47 -4.50
N THR A 104 3.33 -11.83 -5.54
CA THR A 104 2.89 -11.98 -6.94
C THR A 104 3.53 -13.20 -7.64
N THR A 105 4.50 -13.84 -7.00
CA THR A 105 5.24 -15.01 -7.50
C THR A 105 4.79 -16.28 -6.79
N ARG A 106 4.75 -17.39 -7.54
CA ARG A 106 4.39 -18.69 -6.97
C ARG A 106 5.37 -19.11 -5.87
N GLU A 107 6.67 -18.96 -6.13
CA GLU A 107 7.72 -19.29 -5.17
C GLU A 107 7.58 -18.53 -3.85
N GLY A 108 7.31 -17.22 -3.89
CA GLY A 108 7.14 -16.40 -2.69
C GLY A 108 5.98 -16.86 -1.81
N VAL A 109 4.82 -17.11 -2.44
CA VAL A 109 3.62 -17.57 -1.72
C VAL A 109 3.77 -19.02 -1.22
N GLU A 110 4.37 -19.91 -2.00
CA GLU A 110 4.64 -21.29 -1.59
C GLU A 110 5.63 -21.34 -0.42
N LYS A 111 6.69 -20.53 -0.44
CA LYS A 111 7.64 -20.42 0.67
C LYS A 111 6.94 -19.99 1.95
N PHE A 112 6.11 -18.95 1.89
CA PHE A 112 5.32 -18.47 3.03
C PHE A 112 4.33 -19.54 3.53
N THR A 113 3.60 -20.17 2.60
CA THR A 113 2.60 -21.20 2.94
C THR A 113 3.26 -22.40 3.62
N ASN A 114 4.37 -22.91 3.08
CA ASN A 114 5.08 -24.07 3.64
C ASN A 114 5.70 -23.77 5.01
N LEU A 115 6.04 -22.50 5.29
CA LEU A 115 6.52 -22.09 6.60
C LEU A 115 5.43 -22.21 7.66
N LEU A 116 4.22 -21.73 7.36
CA LEU A 116 3.11 -21.67 8.33
C LEU A 116 2.26 -22.94 8.37
N TRP A 117 2.17 -23.64 7.26
CA TRP A 117 1.53 -24.94 7.12
C TRP A 117 2.52 -25.95 6.54
N PRO A 118 3.38 -26.58 7.37
CA PRO A 118 4.35 -27.57 6.89
C PRO A 118 3.73 -28.80 6.20
N SER A 119 2.44 -29.06 6.46
CA SER A 119 1.64 -30.11 5.79
C SER A 119 1.02 -29.67 4.47
N GLY A 120 1.23 -28.41 4.06
CA GLY A 120 0.62 -27.78 2.89
C GLY A 120 -0.71 -27.08 3.18
N ASN A 121 -1.00 -26.04 2.40
CA ASN A 121 -2.30 -25.38 2.32
C ASN A 121 -2.48 -24.79 0.90
N ASP A 122 -2.77 -25.66 -0.06
CA ASP A 122 -2.89 -25.29 -1.48
C ASP A 122 -3.97 -24.23 -1.71
N LEU A 123 -5.08 -24.30 -0.96
CA LEU A 123 -6.16 -23.33 -1.07
C LEU A 123 -5.70 -21.92 -0.67
N PHE A 124 -5.03 -21.78 0.48
CA PHE A 124 -4.43 -20.49 0.88
C PHE A 124 -3.43 -20.02 -0.17
N CYS A 125 -2.53 -20.90 -0.61
CA CYS A 125 -1.49 -20.56 -1.57
C CYS A 125 -2.04 -20.04 -2.90
N GLU A 126 -3.01 -20.73 -3.49
CA GLU A 126 -3.63 -20.29 -4.75
C GLU A 126 -4.43 -18.99 -4.55
N THR A 127 -5.20 -18.88 -3.47
CA THR A 127 -6.00 -17.69 -3.17
C THR A 127 -5.12 -16.46 -2.99
N ALA A 128 -4.05 -16.56 -2.19
CA ALA A 128 -3.12 -15.47 -1.95
C ALA A 128 -2.39 -15.04 -3.22
N LEU A 129 -1.97 -15.99 -4.06
CA LEU A 129 -1.28 -15.71 -5.32
C LEU A 129 -2.21 -15.04 -6.34
N GLU A 130 -3.44 -15.56 -6.52
CA GLU A 130 -4.41 -15.01 -7.45
C GLU A 130 -4.82 -13.61 -7.03
N TYR A 131 -5.17 -13.43 -5.76
CA TYR A 131 -5.52 -12.12 -5.20
C TYR A 131 -4.36 -11.14 -5.36
N SER A 132 -3.13 -11.52 -4.98
CA SER A 132 -1.96 -10.62 -5.08
C SER A 132 -1.65 -10.23 -6.52
N ARG A 133 -1.86 -11.11 -7.52
CA ARG A 133 -1.67 -10.77 -8.93
C ARG A 133 -2.75 -9.84 -9.47
N LEU A 134 -3.99 -9.98 -8.99
CA LEU A 134 -5.08 -9.07 -9.35
C LEU A 134 -4.87 -7.69 -8.72
N VAL A 135 -4.48 -7.64 -7.44
CA VAL A 135 -4.13 -6.43 -6.70
C VAL A 135 -2.78 -5.86 -7.15
N ALA A 136 -1.87 -6.62 -7.77
CA ALA A 136 -0.72 -6.02 -8.46
C ALA A 136 -1.16 -5.14 -9.65
N GLY A 137 -2.40 -5.31 -10.11
CA GLY A 137 -3.05 -4.36 -11.00
C GLY A 137 -3.56 -3.09 -10.32
N LEU A 138 -3.76 -3.08 -8.98
CA LEU A 138 -4.32 -2.00 -8.13
C LEU A 138 -4.10 -2.21 -6.60
N ASP A 139 -3.65 -1.20 -5.84
CA ASP A 139 -3.43 -1.33 -4.38
C ASP A 139 -4.71 -1.21 -3.51
N GLN A 140 -4.93 -2.09 -2.51
CA GLN A 140 -6.06 -2.07 -1.55
C GLN A 140 -5.67 -1.60 -0.13
N VAL A 141 -6.56 -0.87 0.56
CA VAL A 141 -6.66 -0.80 2.04
C VAL A 141 -8.14 -0.56 2.44
N ASN A 142 -8.65 -1.16 3.53
CA ASN A 142 -10.01 -0.91 4.09
C ASN A 142 -9.92 -0.06 5.38
N GLY A 143 -11.03 0.46 5.95
CA GLY A 143 -11.11 1.12 7.27
C GLY A 143 -10.07 2.22 7.55
N LEU A 144 -9.66 2.89 6.48
CA LEU A 144 -8.58 3.85 6.46
C LEU A 144 -9.16 5.25 6.61
N GLU A 145 -8.56 6.07 7.48
CA GLU A 145 -8.75 7.52 7.39
C GLU A 145 -7.55 8.14 6.71
N ILE A 146 -7.82 9.02 5.74
CA ILE A 146 -6.79 9.76 5.02
C ILE A 146 -6.89 11.23 5.39
N LYS A 147 -5.75 11.82 5.74
CA LYS A 147 -5.67 13.25 6.03
C LYS A 147 -5.51 14.04 4.73
N THR A 148 -6.40 14.99 4.48
CA THR A 148 -6.27 15.94 3.37
C THR A 148 -5.13 16.93 3.63
N LYS A 149 -4.67 17.61 2.57
CA LYS A 149 -3.67 18.68 2.70
C LYS A 149 -4.13 19.83 3.60
N ASP A 150 -5.45 20.09 3.64
CA ASP A 150 -6.06 21.11 4.51
C ASP A 150 -6.18 20.66 5.97
N GLY A 151 -5.88 19.39 6.25
CA GLY A 151 -5.77 18.84 7.59
C GLY A 151 -6.99 18.07 8.10
N ASP A 152 -8.05 17.99 7.29
CA ASP A 152 -9.26 17.21 7.58
C ASP A 152 -9.02 15.71 7.39
N TRP A 153 -9.81 14.87 8.06
CA TRP A 153 -9.76 13.41 7.92
C TRP A 153 -10.96 12.89 7.14
N ILE A 154 -10.69 12.12 6.08
CA ILE A 154 -11.70 11.45 5.27
C ILE A 154 -11.70 9.97 5.63
N ALA A 155 -12.82 9.48 6.16
CA ALA A 155 -13.03 8.04 6.34
C ALA A 155 -13.31 7.38 4.99
N VAL A 156 -12.63 6.26 4.72
CA VAL A 156 -12.80 5.50 3.49
C VAL A 156 -13.42 4.15 3.79
N ASP A 157 -14.53 3.87 3.12
CA ASP A 157 -15.28 2.61 3.19
C ASP A 157 -15.40 2.04 1.77
N PRO A 158 -14.35 1.35 1.26
CA PRO A 158 -14.35 0.80 -0.08
C PRO A 158 -15.35 -0.35 -0.21
N SER A 159 -16.08 -0.39 -1.32
CA SER A 159 -16.85 -1.58 -1.70
C SER A 159 -15.90 -2.75 -2.01
N PRO A 160 -16.41 -4.00 -2.00
CA PRO A 160 -15.61 -5.19 -2.32
C PRO A 160 -14.89 -5.15 -3.68
N SER A 161 -15.35 -4.32 -4.63
CA SER A 161 -14.78 -4.13 -5.97
C SER A 161 -13.97 -2.83 -6.12
N SER A 162 -13.62 -2.19 -5.01
CA SER A 162 -12.85 -0.96 -4.97
C SER A 162 -11.67 -1.05 -4.03
N PHE A 163 -10.67 -0.21 -4.33
CA PHE A 163 -9.35 -0.27 -3.75
C PHE A 163 -8.85 1.13 -3.44
N ILE A 164 -8.04 1.30 -2.40
CA ILE A 164 -7.40 2.58 -2.09
C ILE A 164 -5.95 2.50 -2.56
N VAL A 165 -5.64 3.25 -3.60
CA VAL A 165 -4.28 3.40 -4.11
C VAL A 165 -3.62 4.58 -3.43
N MET A 166 -2.42 4.39 -2.89
CA MET A 166 -1.67 5.42 -2.15
C MET A 166 -0.24 5.53 -2.66
N ALA A 167 0.24 6.77 -2.80
CA ALA A 167 1.65 7.01 -3.06
C ALA A 167 2.47 6.81 -1.78
N GLY A 168 3.60 6.11 -1.91
CA GLY A 168 4.62 6.02 -0.86
C GLY A 168 5.75 7.04 -1.04
N ASP A 169 6.64 7.15 -0.05
CA ASP A 169 7.82 8.02 -0.09
C ASP A 169 8.71 7.80 -1.33
N ALA A 170 8.83 6.55 -1.80
CA ALA A 170 9.56 6.25 -3.02
C ALA A 170 9.03 7.02 -4.24
N CYS A 171 7.70 7.17 -4.35
CA CYS A 171 7.05 7.96 -5.39
C CYS A 171 7.36 9.45 -5.23
N MET A 172 7.39 9.96 -3.99
CA MET A 172 7.79 11.34 -3.70
C MET A 172 9.22 11.62 -4.14
N GLY A 173 10.15 10.71 -3.85
CA GLY A 173 11.55 10.81 -4.28
C GLY A 173 11.70 10.82 -5.80
N TRP A 174 11.03 9.89 -6.49
CA TRP A 174 11.06 9.82 -7.95
C TRP A 174 10.42 11.04 -8.63
N THR A 175 9.32 11.57 -8.06
CA THR A 175 8.58 12.72 -8.61
C THR A 175 9.12 14.10 -8.20
N ASN A 176 10.33 14.17 -7.64
CA ASN A 176 10.93 15.41 -7.14
C ASN A 176 10.02 16.17 -6.16
N GLY A 177 9.29 15.45 -5.30
CA GLY A 177 8.41 16.03 -4.28
C GLY A 177 7.04 16.46 -4.80
N ARG A 178 6.68 16.16 -6.05
CA ARG A 178 5.40 16.55 -6.64
C ARG A 178 4.23 15.74 -6.09
N ILE A 179 4.43 14.45 -5.81
CA ILE A 179 3.46 13.56 -5.18
C ILE A 179 3.92 13.26 -3.76
N GLU A 180 3.18 13.72 -2.76
CA GLU A 180 3.48 13.47 -1.35
C GLU A 180 2.66 12.28 -0.83
N PRO A 181 3.22 11.43 0.03
CA PRO A 181 2.46 10.36 0.67
C PRO A 181 1.41 10.94 1.63
N SER A 182 0.20 10.40 1.59
CA SER A 182 -0.87 10.83 2.49
C SER A 182 -0.63 10.31 3.91
N ASN A 183 -0.76 11.20 4.90
CA ASN A 183 -0.88 10.76 6.28
C ASN A 183 -2.18 9.96 6.43
N HIS A 184 -2.08 8.77 6.99
CA HIS A 184 -3.22 7.88 7.16
C HIS A 184 -3.18 7.20 8.52
N ARG A 185 -4.36 6.78 9.00
CA ARG A 185 -4.49 6.04 10.25
C ARG A 185 -5.62 5.03 10.17
N VAL A 186 -5.55 4.02 11.03
CA VAL A 186 -6.66 3.10 11.29
C VAL A 186 -7.22 3.41 12.67
N ILE A 187 -8.54 3.56 12.76
CA ILE A 187 -9.24 3.73 14.03
C ILE A 187 -9.94 2.42 14.37
N ILE A 188 -9.73 1.95 15.61
CA ILE A 188 -10.47 0.81 16.15
C ILE A 188 -11.89 1.29 16.49
N LYS A 189 -12.89 0.67 15.88
CA LYS A 189 -14.30 1.00 16.08
C LYS A 189 -15.10 -0.29 16.27
N GLY A 190 -15.75 -0.42 17.42
CA GLY A 190 -16.52 -1.62 17.78
C GLY A 190 -15.70 -2.69 18.47
N SER A 191 -16.27 -3.88 18.59
CA SER A 191 -15.68 -5.07 19.23
C SER A 191 -15.19 -6.12 18.24
N GLU A 192 -15.52 -5.96 16.96
CA GLU A 192 -15.25 -6.97 15.93
C GLU A 192 -13.81 -6.88 15.43
N GLU A 193 -13.26 -8.02 15.06
CA GLU A 193 -11.98 -8.10 14.36
C GLU A 193 -12.09 -7.45 12.99
N ARG A 194 -11.00 -6.79 12.56
CA ARG A 194 -10.94 -6.11 11.29
C ARG A 194 -9.70 -6.53 10.52
N TYR A 195 -9.93 -7.31 9.48
CA TYR A 195 -8.90 -7.70 8.53
C TYR A 195 -8.68 -6.59 7.47
N SER A 196 -7.44 -6.44 7.04
CA SER A 196 -7.11 -5.62 5.87
C SER A 196 -5.88 -6.18 5.20
N LEU A 197 -5.91 -6.19 3.86
CA LEU A 197 -4.79 -6.57 3.03
C LEU A 197 -4.25 -5.32 2.33
N GLY A 198 -2.92 -5.27 2.20
CA GLY A 198 -2.23 -4.24 1.44
C GLY A 198 -1.14 -4.89 0.60
N LEU A 199 -1.03 -4.47 -0.65
CA LEU A 199 0.09 -4.80 -1.50
C LEU A 199 1.00 -3.58 -1.59
N PHE A 200 2.29 -3.80 -1.41
CA PHE A 200 3.29 -2.74 -1.40
C PHE A 200 4.37 -3.04 -2.44
N THR A 201 4.73 -2.03 -3.21
CA THR A 201 5.80 -2.13 -4.21
C THR A 201 7.10 -1.58 -3.65
N PHE A 202 8.13 -2.43 -3.61
CA PHE A 202 9.47 -2.07 -3.20
C PHE A 202 10.45 -2.21 -4.37
N ILE A 203 11.45 -1.34 -4.42
CA ILE A 203 12.47 -1.32 -5.48
C ILE A 203 13.74 -1.88 -4.87
N ARG A 204 14.23 -3.00 -5.40
CA ARG A 204 15.45 -3.68 -4.94
C ARG A 204 16.55 -3.51 -5.98
N ASP A 205 17.80 -3.46 -5.51
CA ASP A 205 19.03 -3.45 -6.32
C ASP A 205 19.20 -2.27 -7.27
N LEU A 206 18.27 -1.31 -7.23
CA LEU A 206 18.29 -0.08 -8.01
C LEU A 206 18.14 1.10 -7.07
N LYS A 207 18.90 2.16 -7.35
CA LYS A 207 18.70 3.45 -6.68
C LYS A 207 17.50 4.15 -7.29
N ILE A 208 16.64 4.67 -6.44
CA ILE A 208 15.61 5.61 -6.83
C ILE A 208 16.29 6.96 -7.02
N GLN A 209 16.05 7.59 -8.15
CA GLN A 209 16.52 8.92 -8.47
C GLN A 209 15.37 9.75 -9.00
N VAL A 210 15.49 11.07 -8.85
CA VAL A 210 14.54 12.01 -9.43
C VAL A 210 14.49 11.81 -10.96
N ALA A 211 13.29 11.77 -11.53
CA ALA A 211 13.12 11.73 -12.98
C ALA A 211 13.71 13.00 -13.62
N GLU A 212 14.53 12.83 -14.65
CA GLU A 212 15.25 13.96 -15.30
C GLU A 212 14.27 14.99 -15.87
N GLU A 213 13.11 14.55 -16.34
CA GLU A 213 12.05 15.40 -16.88
C GLU A 213 11.34 16.26 -15.82
N LEU A 214 11.61 16.02 -14.52
CA LEU A 214 11.06 16.75 -13.39
C LEU A 214 12.11 17.65 -12.70
N VAL A 215 13.22 17.91 -13.39
CA VAL A 215 14.29 18.80 -12.92
C VAL A 215 14.52 19.89 -13.96
N ASP A 216 14.46 21.15 -13.51
CA ASP A 216 14.82 22.31 -14.33
C ASP A 216 15.47 23.42 -13.47
N ASP A 217 15.85 24.53 -14.09
CA ASP A 217 16.52 25.66 -13.42
C ASP A 217 15.63 26.33 -12.33
N HIS A 218 14.32 26.13 -12.39
CA HIS A 218 13.35 26.66 -11.42
C HIS A 218 12.96 25.62 -10.35
N HIS A 219 13.09 24.34 -10.66
CA HIS A 219 12.80 23.21 -9.77
C HIS A 219 13.95 22.19 -9.78
N PRO A 220 15.09 22.49 -9.10
CA PRO A 220 16.23 21.58 -9.06
C PRO A 220 15.89 20.29 -8.31
N ALA A 221 16.75 19.28 -8.42
CA ALA A 221 16.60 18.02 -7.69
C ALA A 221 16.59 18.28 -6.18
N GLN A 222 15.52 17.86 -5.50
CA GLN A 222 15.34 18.00 -4.06
C GLN A 222 15.80 16.77 -3.26
N PHE A 223 16.13 15.68 -3.96
CA PHE A 223 16.53 14.41 -3.35
C PHE A 223 17.74 13.81 -4.06
N ASN A 224 18.71 13.34 -3.28
CA ASN A 224 19.84 12.56 -3.76
C ASN A 224 19.39 11.12 -4.11
N PRO A 225 20.02 10.45 -5.10
CA PRO A 225 19.73 9.06 -5.40
C PRO A 225 19.89 8.14 -4.20
N PHE A 226 18.90 7.31 -3.91
CA PHE A 226 18.85 6.54 -2.67
C PHE A 226 18.40 5.08 -2.88
N ASP A 227 18.86 4.20 -2.00
CA ASP A 227 18.42 2.81 -1.95
C ASP A 227 17.11 2.71 -1.13
N HIS A 228 16.10 2.03 -1.66
CA HIS A 228 14.78 1.97 -1.05
C HIS A 228 14.79 1.16 0.26
N TYR A 229 15.53 0.05 0.33
CA TYR A 229 15.57 -0.78 1.54
C TYR A 229 16.33 -0.08 2.66
N ASN A 230 17.45 0.59 2.36
CA ASN A 230 18.15 1.41 3.34
C ASN A 230 17.28 2.57 3.86
N PHE A 231 16.44 3.16 2.99
CA PHE A 231 15.46 4.14 3.43
C PHE A 231 14.42 3.53 4.39
N ILE A 232 13.92 2.32 4.13
CA ILE A 232 12.99 1.62 5.05
C ILE A 232 13.67 1.41 6.40
N HIS A 233 14.92 0.96 6.44
CA HIS A 233 15.66 0.84 7.70
C HIS A 233 15.78 2.16 8.43
N PHE A 234 16.12 3.25 7.71
CA PHE A 234 16.15 4.60 8.29
C PHE A 234 14.78 5.03 8.85
N TYR A 235 13.70 4.78 8.12
CA TYR A 235 12.33 5.14 8.53
C TYR A 235 11.97 4.57 9.90
N TYR A 236 12.43 3.37 10.22
CA TYR A 236 12.16 2.70 11.50
C TYR A 236 13.11 3.11 12.65
N THR A 237 14.12 3.95 12.38
CA THR A 237 14.95 4.55 13.45
C THR A 237 14.17 5.61 14.23
N GLU A 238 14.68 5.98 15.40
CA GLU A 238 14.11 7.08 16.19
C GLU A 238 14.11 8.41 15.42
N GLU A 239 15.17 8.66 14.65
CA GLU A 239 15.30 9.84 13.80
C GLU A 239 14.24 9.84 12.68
N GLY A 240 14.14 8.71 11.95
CA GLY A 240 13.15 8.53 10.89
C GLY A 240 11.73 8.76 11.39
N ARG A 241 11.35 8.12 12.50
CA ARG A 241 10.00 8.22 13.10
C ARG A 241 9.65 9.61 13.64
N LYS A 242 10.64 10.39 14.07
CA LYS A 242 10.44 11.77 14.55
C LYS A 242 10.43 12.80 13.43
N SER A 243 10.96 12.46 12.26
CA SER A 243 11.00 13.36 11.12
C SER A 243 9.60 13.67 10.61
N LYS A 244 9.34 14.94 10.29
CA LYS A 244 8.10 15.36 9.61
C LYS A 244 8.03 14.82 8.17
N CYS A 245 9.17 14.61 7.55
CA CYS A 245 9.31 14.06 6.20
C CYS A 245 10.54 13.16 6.21
N PRO A 246 10.38 11.85 6.50
CA PRO A 246 11.50 10.92 6.64
C PRO A 246 12.39 10.89 5.42
N LEU A 247 11.82 10.93 4.20
CA LEU A 247 12.62 10.92 2.98
C LEU A 247 13.52 12.16 2.84
N ARG A 248 13.00 13.36 3.15
CA ARG A 248 13.83 14.58 3.13
C ARG A 248 14.94 14.52 4.18
N ALA A 249 14.68 13.96 5.36
CA ALA A 249 15.72 13.78 6.37
C ALA A 249 16.80 12.78 5.92
N TYR A 250 16.41 11.74 5.18
CA TYR A 250 17.31 10.69 4.72
C TYR A 250 18.18 11.11 3.54
N CYS A 251 17.58 11.71 2.50
CA CYS A 251 18.27 11.97 1.24
C CYS A 251 17.98 13.35 0.62
N GLY A 252 17.42 14.29 1.38
CA GLY A 252 17.20 15.66 0.91
C GLY A 252 18.49 16.37 0.46
N VAL A 253 18.36 17.30 -0.49
CA VAL A 253 19.42 18.21 -0.96
C VAL A 253 19.41 19.51 -0.17
#